data_AF-A0A1I2HZC9-F1
#
_entry.id   AF-A0A1I2HZC9-F1
#
_cell.length_a   1.000
_cell.length_b   1.000
_cell.length_c   1.000
_cell.angle_alpha   90.00
_cell.angle_beta   90.00
_cell.angle_gamma   90.00
#
_symmetry.space_group_name_H-M   'P 1'
#
loop_
_entity.id
_entity.type
_entity.pdbx_description
1 polymer ?
#
loop_
_entity_poly.entity_id
_entity_poly.type
_entity_poly.pdbx_seq_one_letter_code
_entity_poly.pdbx_strand_id
1 'polypeptide(L)'
;MKTQKRIVELLPGFNCGACGKKDCAHFAEALKMSQAGVQDCPVLKQERFRSKRAVLEQMLNHQDGICKGAVPKVGLIDQALADFVLHPLRGEPSCRETLVNFAGVHLEKGQLIRYRPLGCPIIHFGRVLELTNGLLDVWVIGPCQFINKGEEPVELGICMILSFQGRIEGQLPAIGQTVKFLPAHCMMGKVHSGIVVQMVDGQTRIDCIDLKVWQHADRLPSS
;
A
#
# COMPACT_ATOMS: atom_id res chain seq x y z
N MET A 1 -1.93 9.08 -25.38
CA MET A 1 -1.23 10.12 -26.19
C MET A 1 -1.31 11.53 -25.59
N LYS A 2 -2.45 12.02 -25.07
CA LYS A 2 -2.59 13.43 -24.59
C LYS A 2 -1.63 13.85 -23.46
N THR A 3 -1.32 12.95 -22.51
CA THR A 3 -0.46 13.27 -21.35
C THR A 3 1.01 13.49 -21.74
N GLN A 4 1.54 12.66 -22.65
CA GLN A 4 2.95 12.71 -23.02
C GLN A 4 3.30 14.03 -23.72
N LYS A 5 2.44 14.49 -24.64
CA LYS A 5 2.61 15.78 -25.32
C LYS A 5 2.66 16.94 -24.32
N ARG A 6 1.81 16.91 -23.29
CA ARG A 6 1.74 17.92 -22.25
C ARG A 6 2.96 17.91 -21.30
N ILE A 7 3.52 16.73 -21.01
CA ILE A 7 4.79 16.63 -20.27
C ILE A 7 5.92 17.26 -21.10
N VAL A 8 6.00 16.93 -22.40
CA VAL A 8 7.02 17.49 -23.30
C VAL A 8 6.93 19.02 -23.39
N GLU A 9 5.74 19.60 -23.42
CA GLU A 9 5.52 21.07 -23.43
C GLU A 9 6.01 21.78 -22.16
N LEU A 10 6.01 21.08 -21.02
CA LEU A 10 6.49 21.59 -19.74
C LEU A 10 8.00 21.40 -19.55
N LEU A 11 8.63 20.54 -20.35
CA LEU A 11 10.08 20.37 -20.32
C LEU A 11 10.81 21.56 -20.95
N PRO A 12 12.10 21.79 -20.62
CA PRO A 12 12.86 22.94 -21.13
C PRO A 12 13.10 22.93 -22.65
N GLY A 13 13.00 21.78 -23.31
CA GLY A 13 13.15 21.67 -24.77
C GLY A 13 14.58 21.74 -25.31
N PHE A 14 15.60 21.88 -24.46
CA PHE A 14 17.01 22.00 -24.89
C PHE A 14 17.63 20.71 -25.44
N ASN A 15 17.01 19.54 -25.22
CA ASN A 15 17.50 18.23 -25.68
C ASN A 15 18.99 17.95 -25.37
N CYS A 16 19.49 18.46 -24.24
CA CYS A 16 20.92 18.48 -23.90
C CYS A 16 21.51 17.15 -23.41
N GLY A 17 20.69 16.13 -23.16
CA GLY A 17 21.16 14.82 -22.69
C GLY A 17 21.66 14.74 -21.23
N ALA A 18 21.73 15.85 -20.50
CA ALA A 18 22.33 15.90 -19.15
C ALA A 18 21.60 15.06 -18.07
N CYS A 19 20.38 14.58 -18.36
CA CYS A 19 19.60 13.66 -17.53
C CYS A 19 19.79 12.17 -17.90
N GLY A 20 20.71 11.86 -18.82
CA GLY A 20 20.97 10.48 -19.27
C GLY A 20 19.98 9.93 -20.30
N LYS A 21 19.08 10.76 -20.85
CA LYS A 21 18.16 10.39 -21.94
C LYS A 21 18.51 11.12 -23.24
N LYS A 22 18.16 10.52 -24.38
CA LYS A 22 18.52 10.98 -25.72
C LYS A 22 18.06 12.41 -26.02
N ASP A 23 16.84 12.76 -25.63
CA ASP A 23 16.23 14.07 -25.81
C ASP A 23 15.10 14.29 -24.78
N CYS A 24 14.46 15.46 -24.79
CA CYS A 24 13.37 15.78 -23.87
C CYS A 24 12.12 14.90 -24.11
N ALA A 25 11.90 14.35 -25.30
CA ALA A 25 10.78 13.44 -25.55
C ALA A 25 11.01 12.08 -24.88
N HIS A 26 12.21 11.52 -24.99
CA HIS A 26 12.60 10.28 -24.30
C HIS A 26 12.66 10.48 -22.78
N PHE A 27 13.04 11.67 -22.31
CA PHE A 27 12.94 12.01 -20.89
C PHE A 27 11.49 12.08 -20.42
N ALA A 28 10.58 12.67 -21.20
CA ALA A 28 9.15 12.66 -20.88
C ALA A 28 8.55 11.25 -20.80
N GLU A 29 9.01 10.32 -21.64
CA GLU A 29 8.63 8.91 -21.55
C GLU A 29 9.14 8.25 -20.27
N ALA A 30 10.40 8.48 -19.92
CA ALA A 30 10.99 7.95 -18.70
C ALA A 30 10.31 8.48 -17.42
N LEU A 31 9.94 9.77 -17.41
CA LEU A 31 9.14 10.38 -16.34
C LEU A 31 7.77 9.72 -16.21
N LYS A 32 7.10 9.45 -17.34
CA LYS A 32 5.78 8.82 -17.37
C LYS A 32 5.80 7.34 -16.94
N MET A 33 6.91 6.63 -17.19
CA MET A 33 7.09 5.23 -16.78
C MET A 33 7.68 5.10 -15.36
N SER A 34 7.82 6.20 -14.62
CA SER A 34 8.45 6.24 -13.29
C SER A 34 9.88 5.67 -13.26
N GLN A 35 10.58 5.73 -14.40
CA GLN A 35 11.98 5.30 -14.54
C GLN A 35 12.98 6.44 -14.36
N ALA A 36 12.50 7.66 -14.18
CA ALA A 36 13.27 8.86 -13.88
C ALA A 36 12.40 9.83 -13.07
N GLY A 37 13.04 10.67 -12.24
CA GLY A 37 12.40 11.72 -11.48
C GLY A 37 12.55 13.10 -12.13
N VAL A 38 11.64 14.02 -11.81
CA VAL A 38 11.72 15.42 -12.29
C VAL A 38 13.05 16.08 -11.90
N GLN A 39 13.60 15.69 -10.75
CA GLN A 39 14.88 16.19 -10.21
C GLN A 39 16.10 15.73 -11.01
N ASP A 40 15.97 14.76 -11.91
CA ASP A 40 17.08 14.25 -12.72
C ASP A 40 17.44 15.19 -13.88
N CYS A 41 16.59 16.18 -14.17
CA CYS A 41 16.93 17.23 -15.12
C CYS A 41 17.59 18.44 -14.41
N PRO A 42 18.89 18.71 -14.63
CA PRO A 42 19.58 19.83 -13.98
C PRO A 42 19.04 21.19 -14.44
N VAL A 43 18.49 21.28 -15.66
CA VAL A 43 17.92 22.52 -16.18
C VAL A 43 16.59 22.88 -15.49
N LEU A 44 15.78 21.87 -15.12
CA LEU A 44 14.53 22.10 -14.38
C LEU A 44 14.73 22.61 -12.95
N LYS A 45 15.95 22.52 -12.40
CA LYS A 45 16.29 23.06 -11.08
C LYS A 45 16.48 24.58 -11.07
N GLN A 46 16.59 25.21 -12.24
CA GLN A 46 16.78 26.65 -12.34
C GLN A 46 15.49 27.40 -12.01
N GLU A 47 15.59 28.56 -11.36
CA GLU A 47 14.43 29.32 -10.85
C GLU A 47 13.42 29.69 -11.97
N ARG A 48 13.91 29.99 -13.18
CA ARG A 48 13.06 30.29 -14.35
C ARG A 48 12.13 29.14 -14.77
N PHE A 49 12.37 27.92 -14.31
CA PHE A 49 11.52 26.74 -14.58
C PHE A 49 10.73 26.28 -13.36
N ARG A 50 10.80 26.98 -12.22
CA ARG A 50 10.15 26.60 -10.97
C ARG A 50 8.66 26.32 -11.13
N SER A 51 7.92 27.20 -11.81
CA SER A 51 6.47 27.04 -12.02
C SER A 51 6.16 25.83 -12.92
N LYS A 52 6.95 25.61 -13.98
CA LYS A 52 6.80 24.42 -14.85
C LYS A 52 7.15 23.13 -14.13
N ARG A 53 8.17 23.16 -13.27
CA ARG A 53 8.57 22.04 -12.41
C ARG A 53 7.46 21.68 -11.42
N ALA A 54 6.87 22.67 -10.74
CA ALA A 54 5.76 22.44 -9.83
C ALA A 54 4.55 21.81 -10.53
N VAL A 55 4.22 22.26 -11.75
CA VAL A 55 3.16 21.65 -12.57
C VAL A 55 3.53 20.24 -13.01
N LEU A 56 4.78 19.98 -13.40
CA LEU A 56 5.26 18.64 -13.74
C LEU A 56 5.20 17.69 -12.53
N GLU A 57 5.68 18.12 -11.37
CA GLU A 57 5.60 17.36 -10.12
C GLU A 57 4.16 17.11 -9.73
N GLN A 58 3.27 18.10 -9.84
CA GLN A 58 1.84 17.91 -9.61
C GLN A 58 1.23 16.92 -10.63
N MET A 59 1.58 17.02 -11.91
CA MET A 59 1.09 16.12 -12.96
C MET A 59 1.66 14.70 -12.88
N LEU A 60 2.85 14.54 -12.30
CA LEU A 60 3.51 13.25 -12.11
C LEU A 60 3.13 12.61 -10.77
N ASN A 61 2.88 13.41 -9.74
CA ASN A 61 2.23 12.97 -8.50
C ASN A 61 0.75 12.64 -8.74
N HIS A 62 0.08 13.34 -9.67
CA HIS A 62 -1.21 12.92 -10.24
C HIS A 62 -1.06 11.88 -11.38
N GLN A 63 0.12 11.32 -11.64
CA GLN A 63 0.27 10.13 -12.48
C GLN A 63 0.20 8.81 -11.71
N ASP A 64 0.07 8.87 -10.39
CA ASP A 64 -0.74 7.90 -9.62
C ASP A 64 -2.26 8.10 -9.84
N GLY A 65 -2.67 9.07 -10.68
CA GLY A 65 -4.06 9.52 -10.84
C GLY A 65 -4.46 9.96 -12.25
N ILE A 66 -3.86 9.42 -13.32
CA ILE A 66 -4.51 9.50 -14.64
C ILE A 66 -5.63 8.49 -14.67
N CYS A 67 -6.85 9.00 -14.83
CA CYS A 67 -8.06 8.28 -15.20
C CYS A 67 -7.83 7.39 -16.45
N LYS A 68 -7.20 6.22 -16.27
CA LYS A 68 -7.79 4.99 -16.78
C LYS A 68 -9.08 4.85 -15.99
N GLY A 69 -10.22 4.55 -16.62
CA GLY A 69 -11.45 4.22 -15.89
C GLY A 69 -11.05 3.36 -14.69
N ALA A 70 -11.36 3.85 -13.48
CA ALA A 70 -10.73 3.39 -12.23
C ALA A 70 -10.50 1.89 -12.33
N VAL A 71 -9.24 1.45 -12.46
CA VAL A 71 -8.97 0.02 -12.61
C VAL A 71 -9.60 -0.59 -11.36
N PRO A 72 -10.66 -1.39 -11.51
CA PRO A 72 -11.41 -1.81 -10.35
C PRO A 72 -10.43 -2.57 -9.45
N LYS A 73 -10.34 -2.19 -8.18
CA LYS A 73 -9.44 -2.81 -7.21
C LYS A 73 -10.05 -4.16 -6.83
N VAL A 74 -9.89 -5.14 -7.72
CA VAL A 74 -10.60 -6.42 -7.66
C VAL A 74 -9.71 -7.46 -6.99
N GLY A 75 -10.28 -8.17 -6.02
CA GLY A 75 -9.63 -9.33 -5.44
C GLY A 75 -9.41 -10.43 -6.48
N LEU A 76 -8.21 -10.98 -6.51
CA LEU A 76 -7.80 -12.03 -7.44
C LEU A 76 -8.67 -13.30 -7.30
N ILE A 77 -8.98 -13.68 -6.05
CA ILE A 77 -9.68 -14.94 -5.76
C ILE A 77 -11.20 -14.78 -5.76
N ASP A 78 -11.71 -13.72 -5.15
CA ASP A 78 -13.14 -13.54 -4.93
C ASP A 78 -13.81 -12.59 -5.93
N GLN A 79 -13.01 -11.95 -6.80
CA GLN A 79 -13.47 -10.97 -7.78
C GLN A 79 -14.25 -9.81 -7.13
N ALA A 80 -14.08 -9.61 -5.82
CA ALA A 80 -14.77 -8.58 -5.07
C ALA A 80 -14.11 -7.22 -5.31
N LEU A 81 -14.92 -6.16 -5.34
CA LEU A 81 -14.43 -4.78 -5.43
C LEU A 81 -14.02 -4.27 -4.05
N ALA A 82 -12.75 -3.92 -3.92
CA ALA A 82 -12.22 -3.15 -2.81
C ALA A 82 -12.44 -1.64 -3.04
N ASP A 83 -12.70 -0.94 -1.95
CA ASP A 83 -12.82 0.51 -1.91
C ASP A 83 -11.43 1.15 -2.11
N PHE A 84 -10.39 0.55 -1.52
CA PHE A 84 -9.00 1.02 -1.61
C PHE A 84 -7.97 -0.10 -1.44
N VAL A 85 -6.71 0.22 -1.74
CA VAL A 85 -5.54 -0.58 -1.37
C VAL A 85 -4.95 0.00 -0.08
N LEU A 86 -4.64 -0.87 0.88
CA LEU A 86 -3.93 -0.50 2.11
C LEU A 86 -2.43 -0.80 1.93
N HIS A 87 -1.61 0.23 1.99
CA HIS A 87 -0.15 0.16 1.88
C HIS A 87 0.52 0.14 3.26
N PRO A 88 1.76 -0.36 3.36
CA PRO A 88 2.56 -0.24 4.57
C PRO A 88 2.70 1.20 5.08
N LEU A 89 2.98 1.35 6.38
CA LEU A 89 3.47 2.62 6.92
C LEU A 89 4.83 2.97 6.31
N ARG A 90 5.23 4.24 6.41
CA ARG A 90 6.48 4.71 5.80
C ARG A 90 7.68 3.99 6.42
N GLY A 91 8.49 3.38 5.55
CA GLY A 91 9.70 2.65 5.97
C GLY A 91 9.44 1.23 6.48
N GLU A 92 8.20 0.75 6.45
CA GLU A 92 7.86 -0.60 6.90
C GLU A 92 7.77 -1.59 5.74
N PRO A 93 8.12 -2.87 5.97
CA PRO A 93 8.15 -3.89 4.92
C PRO A 93 6.76 -4.37 4.51
N SER A 94 5.75 -4.20 5.37
CA SER A 94 4.37 -4.65 5.16
C SER A 94 3.39 -3.84 5.99
N CYS A 95 2.09 -3.98 5.71
CA CYS A 95 1.07 -3.52 6.66
C CYS A 95 1.25 -4.29 7.97
N ARG A 96 0.99 -3.63 9.10
CA ARG A 96 1.01 -4.33 10.39
C ARG A 96 -0.29 -5.11 10.55
N GLU A 97 -0.20 -6.31 11.09
CA GLU A 97 -1.34 -7.10 11.53
C GLU A 97 -1.35 -7.17 13.06
N THR A 98 -2.50 -6.90 13.68
CA THR A 98 -2.71 -7.20 15.10
C THR A 98 -3.32 -8.59 15.24
N LEU A 99 -2.62 -9.50 15.92
CA LEU A 99 -3.02 -10.90 16.08
C LEU A 99 -3.51 -11.17 17.50
N VAL A 100 -4.47 -12.10 17.60
CA VAL A 100 -4.61 -12.98 18.77
C VAL A 100 -4.01 -14.32 18.43
N ASN A 101 -3.13 -14.81 19.30
CA ASN A 101 -2.61 -16.16 19.23
C ASN A 101 -3.29 -17.04 20.31
N PHE A 102 -3.49 -18.31 19.99
CA PHE A 102 -4.07 -19.29 20.93
C PHE A 102 -3.03 -20.29 21.44
N ALA A 103 -1.79 -20.16 20.97
CA ALA A 103 -0.68 -20.97 21.45
C ALA A 103 -0.32 -20.45 22.86
N GLY A 104 -0.36 -21.32 23.87
CA GLY A 104 0.04 -20.97 25.25
C GLY A 104 1.55 -20.76 25.41
N VAL A 105 2.19 -20.11 24.44
CA VAL A 105 3.63 -19.90 24.33
C VAL A 105 3.98 -18.47 24.72
N HIS A 106 5.18 -18.31 25.29
CA HIS A 106 5.72 -16.99 25.58
C HIS A 106 6.33 -16.38 24.31
N LEU A 107 6.01 -15.12 24.03
CA LEU A 107 6.48 -14.39 22.86
C LEU A 107 7.14 -13.08 23.25
N GLU A 108 8.17 -12.71 22.49
CA GLU A 108 8.96 -11.52 22.70
C GLU A 108 9.07 -10.68 21.43
N LYS A 109 9.30 -9.37 21.60
CA LYS A 109 9.55 -8.45 20.50
C LYS A 109 10.75 -8.91 19.67
N GLY A 110 10.60 -8.82 18.35
CA GLY A 110 11.62 -9.18 17.37
C GLY A 110 11.61 -10.64 16.97
N GLN A 111 10.90 -11.52 17.69
CA GLN A 111 10.84 -12.94 17.36
C GLN A 111 10.16 -13.18 16.00
N LEU A 112 10.67 -14.19 15.30
CA LEU A 112 10.05 -14.74 14.12
C LEU A 112 8.95 -15.72 14.53
N ILE A 113 7.75 -15.55 13.99
CA ILE A 113 6.62 -16.43 14.23
C ILE A 113 6.12 -17.03 12.93
N ARG A 114 5.61 -18.25 12.98
CA ARG A 114 4.89 -18.91 11.90
C ARG A 114 3.47 -19.21 12.35
N TYR A 115 2.52 -18.74 11.55
CA TYR A 115 1.10 -18.85 11.87
C TYR A 115 0.26 -18.98 10.62
N ARG A 116 -0.99 -19.41 10.79
CA ARG A 116 -2.02 -19.39 9.76
C ARG A 116 -3.16 -18.49 10.24
N PRO A 117 -3.47 -17.39 9.53
CA PRO A 117 -4.65 -16.61 9.83
C PRO A 117 -5.91 -17.46 9.68
N LEU A 118 -6.83 -17.33 10.63
CA LEU A 118 -8.14 -17.97 10.55
C LEU A 118 -8.85 -17.56 9.25
N GLY A 119 -9.22 -18.54 8.44
CA GLY A 119 -9.86 -18.33 7.13
C GLY A 119 -8.90 -18.08 5.95
N CYS A 120 -7.60 -17.84 6.19
CA CYS A 120 -6.61 -17.77 5.11
C CYS A 120 -5.95 -19.14 4.89
N PRO A 121 -5.79 -19.61 3.64
CA PRO A 121 -5.08 -20.87 3.36
C PRO A 121 -3.55 -20.69 3.32
N ILE A 122 -3.06 -19.45 3.32
CA ILE A 122 -1.63 -19.15 3.19
C ILE A 122 -0.96 -19.13 4.57
N ILE A 123 0.17 -19.81 4.71
CA ILE A 123 1.01 -19.73 5.90
C ILE A 123 1.69 -18.37 5.93
N HIS A 124 1.59 -17.69 7.06
CA HIS A 124 2.20 -16.39 7.29
C HIS A 124 3.43 -16.57 8.16
N PHE A 125 4.46 -15.79 7.85
CA PHE A 125 5.59 -15.56 8.72
C PHE A 125 5.53 -14.12 9.17
N GLY A 126 5.68 -13.90 10.47
CA GLY A 126 5.59 -12.57 11.07
C GLY A 126 6.83 -12.27 11.88
N ARG A 127 7.22 -11.00 11.94
CA ARG A 127 8.14 -10.52 12.97
C ARG A 127 7.37 -9.72 14.01
N VAL A 128 7.49 -10.11 15.27
CA VAL A 128 6.82 -9.44 16.39
C VAL A 128 7.40 -8.04 16.57
N LEU A 129 6.54 -7.03 16.57
CA LEU A 129 6.91 -5.63 16.79
C LEU A 129 6.64 -5.21 18.22
N GLU A 130 5.52 -5.67 18.76
CA GLU A 130 5.03 -5.28 20.07
C GLU A 130 4.06 -6.33 20.61
N LEU A 131 4.07 -6.51 21.92
CA LEU A 131 3.04 -7.24 22.68
C LEU A 131 2.33 -6.25 23.58
N THR A 132 1.01 -6.11 23.39
CA THR A 132 0.17 -5.24 24.21
C THR A 132 -1.07 -5.98 24.62
N ASN A 133 -1.25 -6.22 25.93
CA ASN A 133 -2.43 -6.89 26.49
C ASN A 133 -2.76 -8.26 25.84
N GLY A 134 -1.72 -9.04 25.50
CA GLY A 134 -1.87 -10.34 24.84
C GLY A 134 -2.08 -10.28 23.33
N LEU A 135 -2.13 -9.08 22.74
CA LEU A 135 -2.19 -8.87 21.30
C LEU A 135 -0.77 -8.66 20.74
N LEU A 136 -0.56 -9.20 19.55
CA LEU A 136 0.71 -9.12 18.83
C LEU A 136 0.57 -8.16 17.67
N ASP A 137 1.35 -7.09 17.63
CA ASP A 137 1.52 -6.35 16.37
C ASP A 137 2.71 -6.94 15.62
N VAL A 138 2.51 -7.31 14.36
CA VAL A 138 3.55 -7.97 13.56
C VAL A 138 3.70 -7.35 12.17
N TRP A 139 4.93 -7.39 11.65
CA TRP A 139 5.14 -7.29 10.20
C TRP A 139 4.99 -8.67 9.60
N VAL A 140 4.11 -8.82 8.62
CA VAL A 140 4.13 -10.00 7.77
C VAL A 140 5.37 -9.95 6.89
N ILE A 141 6.21 -10.98 7.00
CA ILE A 141 7.43 -11.13 6.22
C ILE A 141 7.29 -12.35 5.30
N GLY A 142 7.65 -12.21 4.04
CA GLY A 142 7.56 -13.32 3.08
C GLY A 142 8.50 -14.48 3.46
N PRO A 143 8.20 -15.72 3.03
CA PRO A 143 8.98 -16.91 3.39
C PRO A 143 10.45 -16.83 2.97
N CYS A 144 10.77 -16.08 1.92
CA CYS A 144 12.14 -15.89 1.43
C CYS A 144 13.07 -15.18 2.43
N GLN A 145 12.53 -14.36 3.34
CA GLN A 145 13.37 -13.68 4.33
C GLN A 145 13.94 -14.63 5.40
N PHE A 146 13.26 -15.75 5.63
CA PHE A 146 13.68 -16.80 6.55
C PHE A 146 14.74 -17.74 5.95
N ILE A 147 14.51 -18.19 4.71
CA ILE A 147 15.35 -19.19 4.03
C ILE A 147 16.84 -18.79 4.03
N ASN A 148 17.12 -17.49 3.99
CA ASN A 148 18.47 -16.95 3.90
C ASN A 148 19.14 -16.66 5.25
N LYS A 149 18.43 -16.77 6.38
CA LYS A 149 18.94 -16.33 7.70
C LYS A 149 19.09 -17.46 8.74
N GLY A 150 18.51 -18.64 8.50
CA GLY A 150 18.62 -19.77 9.43
C GLY A 150 17.96 -19.54 10.80
N GLU A 151 17.04 -18.57 10.91
CA GLU A 151 16.31 -18.25 12.14
C GLU A 151 15.08 -19.16 12.26
N GLU A 152 14.94 -19.95 13.32
CA GLU A 152 13.78 -20.84 13.47
C GLU A 152 12.53 -20.07 13.95
N PRO A 153 11.37 -20.20 13.28
CA PRO A 153 10.14 -19.53 13.69
C PRO A 153 9.48 -20.23 14.89
N VAL A 154 8.89 -19.46 15.80
CA VAL A 154 7.98 -19.97 16.83
C VAL A 154 6.65 -20.34 16.17
N GLU A 155 6.21 -21.58 16.34
CA GLU A 155 4.96 -22.09 15.76
C GLU A 155 3.74 -21.69 16.61
N LEU A 156 2.83 -20.91 16.03
CA LEU A 156 1.61 -20.45 16.72
C LEU A 156 0.33 -21.15 16.26
N GLY A 157 0.41 -21.97 15.20
CA GLY A 157 -0.76 -22.62 14.62
C GLY A 157 -1.75 -21.60 14.03
N ILE A 158 -3.03 -21.67 14.41
CA ILE A 158 -4.05 -20.74 13.92
C ILE A 158 -4.03 -19.46 14.77
N CYS A 159 -4.04 -18.30 14.12
CA CYS A 159 -4.19 -16.99 14.77
C CYS A 159 -5.38 -16.25 14.19
N MET A 160 -6.01 -15.38 15.00
CA MET A 160 -7.06 -14.48 14.53
C MET A 160 -6.48 -13.10 14.26
N ILE A 161 -6.76 -12.54 13.08
CA ILE A 161 -6.36 -11.17 12.75
C ILE A 161 -7.45 -10.24 13.22
N LEU A 162 -7.11 -9.34 14.14
CA LEU A 162 -8.07 -8.37 14.69
C LEU A 162 -8.00 -7.02 14.01
N SER A 163 -6.82 -6.65 13.50
CA SER A 163 -6.60 -5.33 12.93
C SER A 163 -5.57 -5.32 11.82
N PHE A 164 -5.72 -4.38 10.90
CA PHE A 164 -4.69 -3.94 9.98
C PHE A 164 -4.31 -2.49 10.24
N GLN A 165 -3.01 -2.19 10.14
CA GLN A 165 -2.49 -0.84 10.19
C GLN A 165 -1.69 -0.52 8.94
N GLY A 166 -1.92 0.65 8.36
CA GLY A 166 -1.28 1.05 7.11
C GLY A 166 -1.71 2.43 6.63
N ARG A 167 -1.51 2.68 5.34
CA ARG A 167 -1.84 3.92 4.64
C ARG A 167 -2.82 3.63 3.51
N ILE A 168 -3.92 4.37 3.46
CA ILE A 168 -4.92 4.21 2.41
C ILE A 168 -4.45 4.85 1.11
N GLU A 169 -4.61 4.14 0.00
CA GLU A 169 -4.48 4.69 -1.35
C GLU A 169 -5.77 5.39 -1.80
N GLY A 170 -5.65 6.66 -2.20
CA GLY A 170 -6.75 7.41 -2.80
C GLY A 170 -7.63 8.11 -1.77
N GLN A 171 -8.96 8.02 -1.96
CA GLN A 171 -9.93 8.72 -1.13
C GLN A 171 -10.02 8.08 0.27
N LEU A 172 -9.92 8.91 1.30
CA LEU A 172 -10.02 8.47 2.68
C LEU A 172 -11.49 8.22 3.07
N PRO A 173 -11.82 7.07 3.69
CA PRO A 173 -13.13 6.79 4.27
C PRO A 173 -13.35 7.59 5.57
N ALA A 174 -14.57 7.60 6.10
CA ALA A 174 -14.83 8.16 7.42
C ALA A 174 -14.42 7.20 8.55
N ILE A 175 -14.11 7.74 9.73
CA ILE A 175 -14.01 6.93 10.96
C ILE A 175 -15.38 6.30 11.27
N GLY A 176 -15.39 5.05 11.69
CA GLY A 176 -16.58 4.23 11.92
C GLY A 176 -17.17 3.61 10.66
N GLN A 177 -16.62 3.91 9.47
CA GLN A 177 -17.11 3.34 8.22
C GLN A 177 -16.65 1.89 8.07
N THR A 178 -17.59 1.00 7.71
CA THR A 178 -17.26 -0.33 7.19
C THR A 178 -16.65 -0.20 5.80
N VAL A 179 -15.51 -0.83 5.57
CA VAL A 179 -14.71 -0.72 4.35
C VAL A 179 -14.35 -2.09 3.81
N LYS A 180 -14.12 -2.16 2.50
CA LYS A 180 -13.52 -3.28 1.80
C LYS A 180 -12.16 -2.87 1.27
N PHE A 181 -11.10 -3.62 1.54
CA PHE A 181 -9.76 -3.22 1.16
C PHE A 181 -8.88 -4.39 0.72
N LEU A 182 -7.87 -4.09 -0.08
CA LEU A 182 -6.80 -5.01 -0.45
C LEU A 182 -5.50 -4.59 0.24
N PRO A 183 -4.89 -5.42 1.09
CA PRO A 183 -3.53 -5.15 1.55
C PRO A 183 -2.54 -5.31 0.39
N ALA A 184 -1.69 -4.30 0.15
CA ALA A 184 -0.80 -4.22 -1.02
C ALA A 184 0.18 -5.41 -1.17
N HIS A 185 0.47 -6.13 -0.07
CA HIS A 185 1.38 -7.27 -0.04
C HIS A 185 0.70 -8.59 0.38
N CYS A 186 -0.63 -8.67 0.27
CA CYS A 186 -1.34 -9.91 0.54
C CYS A 186 -1.10 -10.94 -0.58
N MET A 187 -0.41 -12.05 -0.28
CA MET A 187 -0.16 -13.13 -1.25
C MET A 187 -1.45 -13.82 -1.73
N MET A 188 -2.51 -13.80 -0.92
CA MET A 188 -3.80 -14.38 -1.27
C MET A 188 -4.56 -13.53 -2.30
N GLY A 189 -4.32 -12.21 -2.35
CA GLY A 189 -5.03 -11.30 -3.24
C GLY A 189 -6.54 -11.24 -3.02
N LYS A 190 -7.03 -11.59 -1.82
CA LYS A 190 -8.46 -11.57 -1.48
C LYS A 190 -8.83 -10.24 -0.80
N VAL A 191 -10.03 -9.73 -1.08
CA VAL A 191 -10.54 -8.52 -0.41
C VAL A 191 -10.85 -8.84 1.06
N HIS A 192 -10.42 -7.93 1.93
CA HIS A 192 -10.73 -7.93 3.35
C HIS A 192 -11.82 -6.91 3.62
N SER A 193 -12.56 -7.09 4.71
CA SER A 193 -13.47 -6.09 5.23
C SER A 193 -13.16 -5.76 6.69
N GLY A 194 -13.59 -4.59 7.14
CA GLY A 194 -13.41 -4.16 8.52
C GLY A 194 -13.98 -2.78 8.76
N ILE A 195 -13.73 -2.21 9.94
CA ILE A 195 -14.20 -0.89 10.35
C ILE A 195 -13.01 0.02 10.59
N VAL A 196 -13.01 1.20 9.97
CA VAL A 196 -11.97 2.21 10.20
C VAL A 196 -12.15 2.81 11.60
N VAL A 197 -11.26 2.51 12.54
CA VAL A 197 -11.38 2.98 13.93
C VAL A 197 -10.50 4.18 14.24
N GLN A 198 -9.44 4.38 13.46
CA GLN A 198 -8.49 5.47 13.68
C GLN A 198 -7.83 5.91 12.37
N MET A 199 -7.65 7.23 12.22
CA MET A 199 -6.79 7.85 11.22
C MET A 199 -6.05 9.01 11.86
N VAL A 200 -4.74 8.88 12.04
CA VAL A 200 -3.87 9.89 12.67
C VAL A 200 -2.57 9.98 11.87
N ASP A 201 -2.14 11.17 11.48
CA ASP A 201 -0.88 11.42 10.77
C ASP A 201 -0.65 10.53 9.52
N GLY A 202 -1.73 10.19 8.83
CA GLY A 202 -1.72 9.32 7.65
C GLY A 202 -1.59 7.83 7.95
N GLN A 203 -1.52 7.42 9.22
CA GLN A 203 -1.70 6.04 9.67
C GLN A 203 -3.19 5.76 9.88
N THR A 204 -3.66 4.67 9.30
CA THR A 204 -5.02 4.14 9.45
C THR A 204 -4.98 2.84 10.24
N ARG A 205 -5.93 2.66 11.15
CA ARG A 205 -6.23 1.38 11.81
C ARG A 205 -7.63 0.91 11.41
N ILE A 206 -7.71 -0.34 10.97
CA ILE A 206 -8.96 -1.00 10.59
C ILE A 206 -9.12 -2.22 11.48
N ASP A 207 -10.19 -2.27 12.28
CA ASP A 207 -10.49 -3.37 13.20
C ASP A 207 -11.66 -4.22 12.68
N CYS A 208 -12.03 -5.26 13.43
CA CYS A 208 -13.12 -6.18 13.08
C CYS A 208 -12.92 -6.83 11.71
N ILE A 209 -11.70 -7.31 11.47
CA ILE A 209 -11.29 -7.86 10.19
C ILE A 209 -12.04 -9.15 9.87
N ASP A 210 -12.59 -9.23 8.67
CA ASP A 210 -13.17 -10.45 8.11
C ASP A 210 -12.69 -10.66 6.67
N LEU A 211 -12.52 -11.93 6.28
CA LEU A 211 -12.30 -12.34 4.89
C LEU A 211 -13.63 -12.50 4.14
N LYS A 212 -14.76 -12.51 4.85
CA LYS A 212 -16.08 -12.29 4.24
C LYS A 212 -16.17 -10.83 3.81
N VAL A 213 -16.62 -10.62 2.58
CA VAL A 213 -16.84 -9.29 2.05
C VAL A 213 -18.29 -8.91 2.35
N TRP A 214 -18.49 -8.01 3.33
CA TRP A 214 -19.82 -7.48 3.64
C TRP A 214 -20.31 -6.57 2.51
N GLN A 215 -21.61 -6.63 2.20
CA GLN A 215 -22.23 -5.61 1.37
C GLN A 215 -22.39 -4.33 2.19
N HIS A 216 -22.06 -3.18 1.59
CA HIS A 216 -22.32 -1.89 2.22
C HIS A 216 -23.82 -1.73 2.40
N ALA A 217 -24.26 -1.24 3.56
CA ALA A 217 -25.64 -0.83 3.73
C ALA A 217 -25.86 0.39 2.82
N ASP A 218 -26.61 0.21 1.74
CA ASP A 218 -26.97 1.29 0.85
C ASP A 218 -27.74 2.35 1.65
N ARG A 219 -27.19 3.57 1.74
CA ARG A 219 -27.97 4.70 2.23
C ARG A 219 -29.05 4.96 1.19
N LEU A 220 -30.31 4.75 1.58
CA LEU A 220 -31.44 5.24 0.80
C LEU A 220 -31.18 6.72 0.49
N PRO A 221 -31.33 7.16 -0.78
CA PRO A 221 -31.16 8.56 -1.11
C PRO A 221 -32.12 9.37 -0.23
N SER A 222 -31.58 10.41 0.42
CA SER A 222 -32.41 11.39 1.11
C SER A 222 -33.33 12.02 0.08
N SER A 223 -34.63 11.72 0.19
CA SER A 223 -35.72 12.37 -0.54
C SER A 223 -35.75 13.87 -0.29
#